data_AF-A0A661BS48-F1
#
_entry.id   AF-A0A661BS48-F1
#
_cell.length_a   1.000
_cell.length_b   1.000
_cell.length_c   1.000
_cell.angle_alpha   90.00
_cell.angle_beta   90.00
_cell.angle_gamma   90.00
#
_symmetry.space_group_name_H-M   'P 1'
#
loop_
_entity.id
_entity.type
_entity.pdbx_description
1 polymer ?
#
loop_
_entity_poly.entity_id
_entity_poly.type
_entity_poly.pdbx_seq_one_letter_code
_entity_poly.pdbx_strand_id
1 'polypeptide(L)' 'PITTHGLTITITDNGKGGSILKWKGAFYRSFQGPVPPHELSDEYATEKLTVFYQTGMENIKKLSE' A
#
# COMPACT_ATOMS: atom_id res chain seq x y z
N PRO A 1 -11.65 3.94 6.80
CA PRO A 1 -11.38 4.92 5.72
C PRO A 1 -11.63 4.41 4.29
N ILE A 2 -11.46 3.11 4.01
CA ILE A 2 -11.56 2.54 2.65
C ILE A 2 -12.65 1.46 2.58
N THR A 3 -13.37 1.38 1.45
CA THR A 3 -14.38 0.34 1.19
C THR A 3 -13.85 -0.74 0.26
N THR A 4 -13.01 -0.38 -0.70
CA THR A 4 -12.42 -1.32 -1.66
C THR A 4 -10.97 -1.00 -1.87
N HIS A 5 -10.14 -2.03 -1.92
CA HIS A 5 -8.70 -1.94 -2.09
C HIS A 5 -8.25 -2.94 -3.14
N GLY A 6 -7.47 -2.48 -4.11
CA GLY A 6 -6.82 -3.29 -5.12
C GLY A 6 -5.32 -3.11 -5.05
N LEU A 7 -4.56 -4.21 -5.16
CA LEU A 7 -3.11 -4.15 -5.20
C LEU A 7 -2.55 -5.06 -6.28
N THR A 8 -1.42 -4.67 -6.83
CA THR A 8 -0.62 -5.48 -7.73
C THR A 8 0.82 -5.49 -7.25
N ILE A 9 1.38 -6.70 -7.15
CA ILE A 9 2.75 -6.95 -6.75
C ILE A 9 3.52 -7.40 -7.99
N THR A 10 4.65 -6.77 -8.26
CA THR A 10 5.55 -7.16 -9.35
C THR A 10 6.95 -7.39 -8.78
N ILE A 11 7.55 -8.52 -9.14
CA ILE A 11 8.90 -8.90 -8.74
C ILE A 11 9.76 -8.98 -10.00
N THR A 12 10.92 -8.34 -9.98
CA THR A 12 11.91 -8.42 -11.06
C THR A 12 13.28 -8.71 -10.48
N ASP A 13 14.15 -9.40 -11.22
CA ASP A 13 15.55 -9.56 -10.85
C ASP A 13 16.24 -8.17 -10.76
N ASN A 14 17.13 -7.98 -9.79
CA ASN A 14 17.93 -6.77 -9.64
C ASN A 14 19.28 -6.82 -10.38
N GLY A 15 19.63 -7.95 -11.01
CA GLY A 15 20.86 -8.17 -11.77
C GLY A 15 22.12 -8.32 -10.90
N LYS A 16 21.98 -8.39 -9.57
CA LYS A 16 23.07 -8.46 -8.59
C LYS A 16 22.85 -9.58 -7.56
N GLY A 17 22.01 -10.56 -7.88
CA GLY A 17 21.70 -11.69 -6.98
C GLY A 17 20.57 -11.41 -5.98
N GLY A 18 19.68 -10.46 -6.26
CA GLY A 18 18.49 -10.19 -5.45
C GLY A 18 17.29 -9.79 -6.32
N SER A 19 16.23 -9.31 -5.68
CA SER A 19 14.98 -8.94 -6.37
C SER A 19 14.56 -7.50 -6.07
N ILE A 20 13.89 -6.87 -7.03
CA ILE A 20 13.16 -5.61 -6.87
C ILE A 20 11.68 -5.95 -6.75
N LEU A 21 11.10 -5.62 -5.60
CA LEU A 21 9.67 -5.73 -5.34
C LEU A 21 9.00 -4.37 -5.58
N LYS A 22 7.96 -4.33 -6.41
CA LYS A 22 7.11 -3.15 -6.63
C LYS A 22 5.69 -3.46 -6.20
N TRP A 23 5.16 -2.63 -5.30
CA TRP A 23 3.75 -2.66 -4.87
C TRP A 23 3.01 -1.46 -5.43
N LYS A 24 1.97 -1.72 -6.21
CA LYS A 24 1.08 -0.69 -6.73
C LYS A 24 -0.31 -0.88 -6.11
N GLY A 25 -0.75 0.12 -5.37
CA GLY A 25 -2.04 0.16 -4.70
C GLY A 25 -3.01 1.13 -5.34
N ALA A 26 -4.30 0.79 -5.28
CA ALA A 26 -5.41 1.71 -5.52
C ALA A 26 -6.53 1.42 -4.51
N PHE A 27 -7.28 2.44 -4.13
CA PHE A 27 -8.38 2.29 -3.17
C PHE A 27 -9.53 3.24 -3.46
N TYR A 28 -10.71 2.89 -2.93
CA TYR A 28 -11.88 3.76 -2.88
C TYR A 28 -12.16 4.15 -1.42
N ARG A 29 -12.40 5.44 -1.18
CA ARG A 29 -12.84 5.95 0.13
C ARG A 29 -14.18 5.33 0.51
N SER A 30 -14.37 5.12 1.81
CA SER A 30 -15.64 4.64 2.33
C SER A 30 -16.70 5.73 2.43
N PHE A 31 -16.30 7.00 2.42
CA PHE A 31 -17.20 8.13 2.40
C PHE A 31 -17.41 8.64 0.97
N GLN A 32 -18.67 8.75 0.55
CA GLN A 32 -19.04 9.15 -0.82
C GLN A 32 -19.33 10.65 -0.99
N GLY A 33 -19.53 11.38 0.11
CA GLY A 33 -19.85 12.81 0.07
C GLY A 33 -18.65 13.71 -0.27
N PRO A 34 -18.89 14.98 -0.64
CA PRO A 34 -17.85 15.89 -1.09
C PRO A 34 -16.89 16.34 0.02
N VAL A 35 -17.34 16.35 1.27
CA VAL A 35 -16.54 16.75 2.44
C VAL A 35 -16.42 15.56 3.39
N PRO A 36 -15.40 14.70 3.23
CA PRO A 36 -15.19 13.58 4.13
C PRO A 36 -14.78 14.07 5.53
N PRO A 37 -15.23 13.39 6.60
CA PRO A 37 -14.61 13.51 7.90
C PRO A 37 -13.10 13.21 7.83
N HIS A 38 -12.30 13.82 8.71
CA HIS A 38 -10.83 13.66 8.69
C HIS A 38 -10.38 12.18 8.67
N GLU A 39 -11.02 11.34 9.48
CA GLU A 39 -10.73 9.89 9.57
C GLU A 39 -11.10 9.08 8.31
N LEU A 40 -11.89 9.67 7.40
CA LEU A 40 -12.31 9.09 6.12
C LEU A 40 -11.74 9.87 4.92
N SER A 41 -10.82 10.80 5.16
CA SER A 41 -10.15 11.58 4.13
C SER A 41 -9.16 10.72 3.34
N ASP A 42 -8.83 11.17 2.13
CA ASP A 42 -7.82 10.55 1.28
C ASP A 42 -6.44 10.55 1.94
N GLU A 43 -6.11 11.62 2.67
CA GLU A 43 -4.85 11.77 3.37
C GLU A 43 -4.71 10.75 4.49
N TYR A 44 -5.74 10.61 5.34
CA TYR A 44 -5.76 9.59 6.39
C TYR A 44 -5.72 8.17 5.81
N ALA A 45 -6.47 7.91 4.74
CA ALA A 45 -6.44 6.62 4.05
C ALA A 45 -5.04 6.30 3.47
N THR A 46 -4.41 7.30 2.86
CA THR A 46 -3.06 7.19 2.27
C THR A 46 -2.02 6.95 3.35
N GLU A 47 -2.08 7.63 4.49
CA GLU A 47 -1.17 7.42 5.61
C GLU A 47 -1.27 5.97 6.12
N LYS A 48 -2.49 5.47 6.39
CA LYS A 48 -2.68 4.10 6.89
C LYS A 48 -2.26 3.04 5.89
N LEU A 49 -2.56 3.23 4.60
CA LEU A 49 -2.10 2.32 3.55
C LEU A 49 -0.59 2.36 3.36
N THR A 50 0.03 3.53 3.53
CA THR A 50 1.48 3.70 3.45
C THR A 50 2.18 2.93 4.57
N VAL A 51 1.69 3.01 5.80
CA VAL A 51 2.20 2.20 6.92
C VAL A 51 2.01 0.71 6.63
N PHE A 52 0.81 0.30 6.17
CA PHE A 52 0.54 -1.09 5.81
C PHE A 52 1.52 -1.63 4.76
N TYR A 53 1.81 -0.85 3.72
CA TYR A 53 2.75 -1.23 2.68
C TYR A 53 4.19 -1.31 3.20
N GLN A 54 4.63 -0.35 4.00
CA GLN A 54 5.98 -0.37 4.58
C GLN A 54 6.18 -1.60 5.47
N THR A 55 5.25 -1.86 6.40
CA THR A 55 5.33 -3.02 7.29
C THR A 55 5.32 -4.33 6.49
N GLY A 56 4.50 -4.43 5.43
CA GLY A 56 4.48 -5.59 4.54
C GLY A 56 5.82 -5.80 3.83
N MET A 57 6.41 -4.74 3.27
CA MET A 57 7.70 -4.80 2.58
C MET A 57 8.85 -5.13 3.53
N GLU A 58 8.87 -4.57 4.75
CA GLU A 58 9.87 -4.89 5.77
C GLU A 58 9.81 -6.37 6.18
N ASN A 59 8.60 -6.91 6.34
CA ASN A 59 8.43 -8.33 6.66
C ASN A 59 8.89 -9.24 5.51
N ILE A 60 8.57 -8.90 4.26
CA ILE A 60 9.07 -9.66 3.11
C ILE A 60 10.59 -9.64 3.07
N LYS A 61 11.21 -8.47 3.32
CA LYS A 61 12.67 -8.35 3.36
C LYS A 61 13.28 -9.27 4.42
N LYS A 62 12.76 -9.25 5.65
CA LYS A 62 13.21 -10.11 6.75
C LYS A 62 13.07 -11.60 6.45
N LEU A 63 12.05 -12.00 5.69
CA LEU A 63 11.82 -13.39 5.31
C LEU A 63 12.71 -13.83 4.12
N SER A 64 13.19 -12.87 3.33
CA SER A 64 14.03 -13.13 2.15
C SER A 64 15.53 -13.07 2.41
N GLU A 65 15.93 -12.56 3.59
CA GLU A 65 17.31 -12.62 4.12
C GLU A 65 17.61 -14.02 4.68
#